data_AF-A0AAU5IFL1-F1
#
_entry.id   AF-A0AAU5IFL1-F1
#
_cell.length_a   1.000
_cell.length_b   1.000
_cell.length_c   1.000
_cell.angle_alpha   90.00
_cell.angle_beta   90.00
_cell.angle_gamma   90.00
#
_symmetry.space_group_name_H-M   'P 1'
#
loop_
_entity.id
_entity.type
_entity.pdbx_description
1 polymer ?
#
loop_
_entity_poly.entity_id
_entity_poly.type
_entity_poly.pdbx_seq_one_letter_code
_entity_poly.pdbx_strand_id
1 'polypeptide(L)'
;MLCSTCRTRPPVTGDGRCALCAQPAGPAGAQAPYAPAFTAPQQWLRSPDGLAKTVVVLLAVVVVADLLAVAADVNIRSLLGNGPDNGFVAIDEAEADRADMFYAGAGVLQFLATVATAVAFIMWFWRVRANAGIFDASVQPMRPGWAIGGWFMPVAGLWLPRRIAGGIWVASAPTHTDGTWRNVSQVPVNLWWGAWVVSLLFGRYASRQYDRAEMPQEIANAASQMVVSDLLDITAAVFAVLFVRELTRMQGERAALGMYPLSARP
;
A
#
# COMPACT_ATOMS: atom_id res chain seq x y z
N MET A 1 -36.34 -9.38 -19.25
CA MET A 1 -36.40 -10.63 -20.05
C MET A 1 -35.15 -10.73 -20.88
N LEU A 2 -34.61 -11.93 -21.10
CA LEU A 2 -33.39 -12.15 -21.89
C LEU A 2 -33.73 -12.66 -23.29
N CYS A 3 -32.83 -12.46 -24.25
CA CYS A 3 -32.96 -12.90 -25.64
C CYS A 3 -33.37 -14.38 -25.71
N SER A 4 -34.42 -14.68 -26.49
CA SER A 4 -34.96 -16.03 -26.67
C SER A 4 -33.95 -17.01 -27.29
N THR A 5 -32.97 -16.51 -28.05
CA THR A 5 -31.94 -17.34 -28.70
C THR A 5 -30.70 -17.54 -27.82
N CYS A 6 -30.03 -16.46 -27.42
CA CYS A 6 -28.72 -16.55 -26.76
C CYS A 6 -28.78 -16.42 -25.23
N ARG A 7 -29.92 -16.03 -24.66
CA ARG A 7 -30.15 -15.76 -23.22
C ARG A 7 -29.10 -14.90 -22.49
N THR A 8 -28.28 -14.13 -23.21
CA THR A 8 -27.20 -13.32 -22.61
C THR A 8 -27.44 -11.82 -22.68
N ARG A 9 -28.39 -11.36 -23.50
CA ARG A 9 -28.62 -9.93 -23.80
C ARG A 9 -30.10 -9.56 -23.73
N PRO A 10 -30.47 -8.30 -23.46
CA PRO A 10 -31.86 -7.84 -23.54
C PRO A 10 -32.42 -7.94 -24.97
N PRO A 11 -33.69 -8.30 -25.14
CA PRO A 11 -34.35 -8.28 -26.45
C PRO A 11 -34.59 -6.85 -26.93
N VAL A 12 -34.48 -6.62 -28.23
CA VAL A 12 -34.75 -5.31 -28.89
C VAL A 12 -35.75 -5.42 -30.04
N THR A 13 -36.18 -6.64 -30.36
CA THR A 13 -37.17 -6.94 -31.40
C THR A 13 -38.46 -7.46 -30.76
N GLY A 14 -39.59 -7.31 -31.45
CA GLY A 14 -40.90 -7.81 -31.00
C GLY A 14 -40.93 -9.33 -30.74
N ASP A 15 -40.05 -10.09 -31.41
CA ASP A 15 -39.92 -11.55 -31.27
C ASP A 15 -39.05 -11.97 -30.07
N GLY A 16 -38.62 -11.03 -29.23
CA GLY A 16 -37.78 -11.34 -28.06
C GLY A 16 -36.32 -11.67 -28.40
N ARG A 17 -35.81 -11.28 -29.58
CA ARG A 17 -34.39 -11.46 -29.97
C ARG A 17 -33.58 -10.19 -29.74
N CYS A 18 -32.31 -10.35 -29.37
CA CYS A 18 -31.35 -9.23 -29.29
C CYS A 18 -30.85 -8.82 -30.68
N ALA A 19 -30.23 -7.65 -30.78
CA ALA A 19 -29.79 -7.06 -32.07
C ALA A 19 -28.93 -8.01 -32.91
N LEU A 20 -28.06 -8.80 -32.27
CA LEU A 20 -27.19 -9.76 -32.96
C LEU A 20 -27.95 -10.99 -33.47
N CYS A 21 -28.84 -11.56 -32.66
CA CYS A 21 -29.63 -12.73 -33.05
C CYS A 21 -30.75 -12.39 -34.06
N ALA A 22 -31.05 -11.10 -34.21
CA ALA A 22 -31.99 -10.59 -35.20
C ALA A 22 -31.33 -10.24 -36.55
N GLN A 23 -30.00 -10.25 -36.64
CA GLN A 23 -29.33 -9.98 -37.92
C GLN A 23 -29.56 -11.13 -38.90
N PRO A 24 -29.94 -10.84 -40.15
CA PRO A 24 -30.00 -11.86 -41.19
C PRO A 24 -28.62 -12.47 -41.40
N ALA A 25 -28.56 -13.78 -41.66
CA ALA A 25 -27.32 -14.45 -42.01
C ALA A 25 -26.74 -13.77 -43.25
N GLY A 26 -25.61 -13.07 -43.07
CA GLY A 26 -24.87 -12.46 -44.17
C GLY A 26 -24.36 -13.54 -45.14
N PRO A 27 -24.01 -13.16 -46.38
CA PRO A 27 -23.47 -14.09 -47.37
C PRO A 27 -22.26 -14.85 -46.79
N ALA A 28 -22.28 -16.17 -46.97
CA ALA A 28 -21.23 -17.09 -46.55
C ALA A 28 -19.91 -16.71 -47.21
N GLY A 29 -19.09 -15.92 -46.52
CA GLY A 29 -17.83 -15.39 -47.04
C GLY A 29 -17.44 -14.02 -46.49
N ALA A 30 -18.39 -13.26 -45.96
CA ALA A 30 -18.05 -12.08 -45.17
C ALA A 30 -17.56 -12.54 -43.79
N GLN A 31 -16.24 -12.59 -43.59
CA GLN A 31 -15.68 -12.58 -42.24
C GLN A 31 -16.30 -11.39 -41.53
N ALA A 32 -17.13 -11.64 -40.52
CA ALA A 32 -17.57 -10.59 -39.61
C ALA A 32 -16.30 -9.84 -39.18
N PRO A 33 -16.25 -8.50 -39.25
CA PRO A 33 -15.14 -7.76 -38.67
C PRO A 33 -15.01 -8.32 -37.26
N TYR A 34 -13.84 -8.88 -36.94
CA TYR A 34 -13.55 -9.56 -35.69
C TYR A 34 -14.00 -8.64 -34.57
N ALA A 35 -15.24 -8.81 -34.11
CA ALA A 35 -15.72 -8.11 -32.95
C ALA A 35 -14.77 -8.62 -31.87
N PRO A 36 -13.88 -7.78 -31.32
CA PRO A 36 -12.89 -8.27 -30.38
C PRO A 36 -13.68 -9.03 -29.34
N ALA A 37 -13.37 -10.32 -29.22
CA ALA A 37 -14.03 -11.17 -28.25
C ALA A 37 -14.05 -10.38 -26.94
N PHE A 38 -15.23 -10.21 -26.35
CA PHE A 38 -15.31 -9.69 -24.98
C PHE A 38 -14.66 -10.76 -24.10
N THR A 39 -13.33 -10.77 -24.05
CA THR A 39 -12.57 -11.53 -23.09
C THR A 39 -12.84 -10.86 -21.77
N ALA A 40 -13.59 -11.58 -20.92
CA ALA A 40 -13.90 -11.09 -19.59
C ALA A 40 -12.58 -10.67 -18.91
N PRO A 41 -12.43 -9.39 -18.52
CA PRO A 41 -11.22 -8.84 -17.88
C PRO A 41 -10.71 -9.66 -16.70
N GLN A 42 -11.65 -10.36 -16.07
CA GLN A 42 -11.51 -11.26 -14.94
C GLN A 42 -10.49 -12.38 -15.19
N GLN A 43 -10.19 -12.74 -16.44
CA GLN A 43 -9.21 -13.80 -16.75
C GLN A 43 -7.75 -13.35 -16.52
N TRP A 44 -7.46 -12.05 -16.54
CA TRP A 44 -6.11 -11.51 -16.36
C TRP A 44 -5.92 -10.71 -15.08
N LEU A 45 -6.99 -10.13 -14.52
CA LEU A 45 -6.97 -9.43 -13.25
C LEU A 45 -6.86 -10.44 -12.09
N ARG A 46 -5.97 -10.15 -11.15
CA ARG A 46 -5.82 -10.96 -9.95
C ARG A 46 -6.27 -10.16 -8.73
N SER A 47 -7.17 -10.71 -7.91
CA SER A 47 -7.64 -10.01 -6.71
C SER A 47 -6.46 -9.63 -5.79
N PRO A 48 -6.39 -8.36 -5.36
CA PRO A 48 -5.43 -7.90 -4.35
C PRO A 48 -5.95 -8.00 -2.91
N ASP A 49 -7.21 -8.41 -2.69
CA ASP A 49 -7.89 -8.27 -1.39
C ASP A 49 -7.24 -9.07 -0.25
N GLY A 50 -6.84 -10.32 -0.52
CA GLY A 50 -6.17 -11.16 0.48
C GLY A 50 -4.83 -10.57 0.94
N LEU A 51 -4.05 -10.05 -0.01
CA LEU A 51 -2.79 -9.38 0.29
C LEU A 51 -3.01 -8.05 1.02
N ALA A 52 -4.01 -7.26 0.60
CA ALA A 52 -4.36 -6.02 1.27
C ALA A 52 -4.76 -6.23 2.73
N LYS A 53 -5.60 -7.24 3.01
CA LYS A 53 -5.96 -7.63 4.39
C LYS A 53 -4.74 -8.04 5.19
N THR A 54 -3.85 -8.84 4.60
CA THR A 54 -2.60 -9.27 5.25
C THR A 54 -1.72 -8.06 5.61
N VAL A 55 -1.54 -7.13 4.67
CA VAL A 55 -0.78 -5.89 4.89
C VAL A 55 -1.41 -5.03 6.00
N VAL A 56 -2.74 -4.87 6.01
CA VAL A 56 -3.43 -4.08 7.04
C VAL A 56 -3.28 -4.71 8.43
N VAL A 57 -3.37 -6.04 8.54
CA VAL A 57 -3.15 -6.75 9.81
C VAL A 57 -1.70 -6.58 10.27
N LEU A 58 -0.73 -6.76 9.36
CA LEU A 58 0.68 -6.59 9.70
C LEU A 58 1.04 -5.16 10.09
N LEU A 59 0.47 -4.14 9.42
CA LEU A 59 0.60 -2.74 9.82
C LEU A 59 0.01 -2.48 11.21
N ALA A 60 -1.10 -3.14 11.56
CA ALA A 60 -1.64 -3.04 12.92
C ALA A 60 -0.72 -3.69 13.96
N VAL A 61 -0.06 -4.80 13.61
CA VAL A 61 0.98 -5.43 14.45
C VAL A 61 2.19 -4.50 14.61
N VAL A 62 2.62 -3.82 13.54
CA VAL A 62 3.68 -2.79 13.62
C VAL A 62 3.29 -1.68 14.60
N VAL A 63 2.07 -1.12 14.48
CA VAL A 63 1.59 -0.10 15.44
C VAL A 63 1.62 -0.60 16.88
N VAL A 64 1.23 -1.86 17.13
CA VAL A 64 1.31 -2.43 18.49
C VAL A 64 2.76 -2.57 18.95
N ALA A 65 3.67 -2.99 18.06
CA ALA A 65 5.10 -3.09 18.38
C ALA A 65 5.71 -1.71 18.67
N ASP A 66 5.37 -0.69 17.89
CA ASP A 66 5.81 0.70 18.12
C ASP A 66 5.28 1.25 19.45
N LEU A 67 4.04 0.92 19.83
CA LEU A 67 3.51 1.31 21.14
C LEU A 67 4.26 0.65 22.30
N LEU A 68 4.72 -0.60 22.12
CA LEU A 68 5.57 -1.28 23.11
C LEU A 68 6.97 -0.66 23.15
N ALA A 69 7.53 -0.27 22.00
CA ALA A 69 8.81 0.44 21.92
C ALA A 69 8.74 1.81 22.61
N VAL A 70 7.68 2.59 22.38
CA VAL A 70 7.41 3.85 23.11
C VAL A 70 7.36 3.60 24.62
N ALA A 71 6.68 2.55 25.07
CA ALA A 71 6.62 2.21 26.49
C ALA A 71 8.02 1.88 27.06
N ALA A 72 8.85 1.17 26.27
CA ALA A 72 10.22 0.85 26.65
C ALA A 72 11.11 2.11 26.72
N ASP A 73 11.03 3.00 25.73
CA ASP A 73 11.76 4.28 25.72
C ASP A 73 11.38 5.18 26.89
N VAL A 74 10.09 5.28 27.21
CA VAL A 74 9.59 6.05 28.35
C VAL A 74 10.11 5.44 29.66
N ASN A 75 10.17 4.11 29.76
CA ASN A 75 10.71 3.42 30.93
C ASN A 75 12.22 3.72 31.10
N ILE A 76 13.03 3.56 30.05
CA ILE A 76 14.46 3.93 30.05
C ILE A 76 14.64 5.39 30.47
N ARG A 77 13.86 6.31 29.89
CA ARG A 77 13.93 7.72 30.26
C ARG A 77 13.58 7.96 31.73
N SER A 78 12.58 7.27 32.27
CA SER A 78 12.20 7.41 33.67
C SER A 78 13.26 6.90 34.64
N LEU A 79 13.96 5.81 34.29
CA LEU A 79 15.04 5.25 35.10
C LEU A 79 16.23 6.21 35.16
N LEU A 80 16.57 6.80 34.01
CA LEU A 80 17.68 7.74 33.91
C LEU A 80 17.35 9.14 34.45
N GLY A 81 16.09 9.57 34.37
CA GLY A 81 15.63 10.89 34.85
C GLY A 81 15.35 10.96 36.35
N ASN A 82 15.10 9.81 37.00
CA ASN A 82 14.89 9.72 38.46
C ASN A 82 16.17 9.30 39.22
N GLY A 83 17.24 8.95 38.52
CA GLY A 83 18.53 8.64 39.12
C GLY A 83 19.17 9.89 39.74
N PRO A 84 19.87 9.79 40.89
CA PRO A 84 20.62 10.92 41.45
C PRO A 84 21.71 11.38 40.47
N ASP A 85 22.19 12.62 40.64
CA ASP A 85 23.22 13.28 39.81
C ASP A 85 24.57 12.51 39.65
N ASN A 86 24.67 11.31 40.22
CA ASN A 86 25.85 10.46 40.36
C ASN A 86 26.02 9.44 39.21
N GLY A 87 25.20 9.49 38.16
CA GLY A 87 25.27 8.60 36.99
C GLY A 87 24.68 7.20 37.21
N PHE A 88 25.03 6.24 36.34
CA PHE A 88 24.48 4.86 36.34
C PHE A 88 24.62 4.11 37.68
N VAL A 89 25.55 4.53 38.55
CA VAL A 89 25.93 3.87 39.81
C VAL A 89 24.78 3.77 40.83
N ALA A 90 23.73 4.58 40.67
CA ALA A 90 22.59 4.61 41.58
C ALA A 90 21.33 3.91 41.07
N ILE A 91 21.39 3.28 39.90
CA ILE A 91 20.27 2.53 39.32
C ILE A 91 20.34 1.09 39.84
N ASP A 92 19.20 0.53 40.27
CA ASP A 92 19.11 -0.88 40.64
C ASP A 92 19.40 -1.77 39.43
N GLU A 93 20.41 -2.62 39.52
CA GLU A 93 20.84 -3.50 38.42
C GLU A 93 19.70 -4.40 37.93
N ALA A 94 18.88 -4.93 38.85
CA ALA A 94 17.76 -5.79 38.49
C ALA A 94 16.61 -5.03 37.80
N GLU A 95 16.46 -3.73 38.04
CA GLU A 95 15.50 -2.88 37.35
C GLU A 95 16.01 -2.48 35.95
N ALA A 96 17.30 -2.16 35.85
CA ALA A 96 17.97 -1.89 34.58
C ALA A 96 17.91 -3.12 33.64
N ASP A 97 18.25 -4.31 34.12
CA ASP A 97 18.21 -5.55 33.34
C ASP A 97 16.81 -5.83 32.77
N ARG A 98 15.75 -5.57 33.54
CA ARG A 98 14.37 -5.75 33.07
C ARG A 98 14.00 -4.74 31.99
N ALA A 99 14.44 -3.49 32.14
CA ALA A 99 14.20 -2.45 31.16
C ALA A 99 14.91 -2.76 29.84
N ASP A 100 16.18 -3.20 29.91
CA ASP A 100 16.96 -3.60 28.75
C ASP A 100 16.36 -4.82 28.04
N MET A 101 15.93 -5.83 28.80
CA MET A 101 15.23 -6.99 28.24
C MET A 101 13.92 -6.60 27.55
N PHE A 102 13.14 -5.69 28.16
CA PHE A 102 11.90 -5.22 27.57
C PHE A 102 12.15 -4.41 26.30
N TYR A 103 13.13 -3.51 26.31
CA TYR A 103 13.56 -2.73 25.16
C TYR A 103 14.03 -3.62 24.00
N ALA A 104 14.92 -4.58 24.28
CA ALA A 104 15.41 -5.53 23.30
C ALA A 104 14.27 -6.39 22.72
N GLY A 105 13.35 -6.87 23.57
CA GLY A 105 12.19 -7.64 23.15
C GLY A 105 11.25 -6.84 22.23
N ALA A 106 10.97 -5.58 22.58
CA ALA A 106 10.18 -4.67 21.76
C ALA A 106 10.85 -4.42 20.40
N GLY A 107 12.15 -4.14 20.39
CA GLY A 107 12.92 -3.92 19.16
C GLY A 107 12.94 -5.13 18.23
N VAL A 108 13.10 -6.35 18.77
CA VAL A 108 13.03 -7.59 17.97
C VAL A 108 11.63 -7.77 17.36
N LEU A 109 10.57 -7.57 18.14
CA LEU A 109 9.20 -7.65 17.64
C LEU A 109 8.94 -6.63 16.52
N GLN A 110 9.34 -5.37 16.75
CA GLN A 110 9.20 -4.28 15.79
C GLN A 110 9.95 -4.59 14.47
N PHE A 111 11.19 -5.08 14.57
CA PHE A 111 11.97 -5.49 13.40
C PHE A 111 11.29 -6.60 12.60
N LEU A 112 10.87 -7.68 13.26
CA LEU A 112 10.21 -8.82 12.59
C LEU A 112 8.87 -8.42 11.96
N ALA A 113 8.07 -7.63 12.67
CA ALA A 113 6.80 -7.10 12.17
C ALA A 113 7.02 -6.21 10.93
N THR A 114 8.04 -5.34 10.97
CA THR A 114 8.41 -4.46 9.86
C THR A 114 8.86 -5.26 8.64
N VAL A 115 9.72 -6.26 8.80
CA VAL A 115 10.18 -7.12 7.70
C VAL A 115 9.02 -7.89 7.07
N ALA A 116 8.16 -8.50 7.90
CA ALA A 116 6.97 -9.20 7.41
C ALA A 116 6.04 -8.25 6.65
N THR A 117 5.82 -7.04 7.18
CA THR A 117 5.02 -5.99 6.53
C THR A 117 5.62 -5.59 5.20
N ALA A 118 6.94 -5.36 5.12
CA ALA A 118 7.62 -4.96 3.90
C ALA A 118 7.46 -6.01 2.79
N VAL A 119 7.63 -7.30 3.11
CA VAL A 119 7.44 -8.40 2.15
C VAL A 119 5.98 -8.44 1.65
N ALA A 120 5.02 -8.45 2.58
CA ALA A 120 3.60 -8.47 2.22
C ALA A 120 3.17 -7.23 1.42
N PHE A 121 3.69 -6.06 1.78
CA PHE A 121 3.42 -4.80 1.12
C PHE A 121 3.98 -4.81 -0.31
N ILE A 122 5.21 -5.27 -0.52
CA ILE A 122 5.80 -5.37 -1.86
C ILE A 122 5.03 -6.37 -2.73
N MET A 123 4.60 -7.51 -2.18
CA MET A 123 3.76 -8.48 -2.89
C MET A 123 2.41 -7.87 -3.30
N TRP A 124 1.75 -7.17 -2.38
CA TRP A 124 0.52 -6.43 -2.67
C TRP A 124 0.75 -5.33 -3.70
N PHE A 125 1.82 -4.55 -3.57
CA PHE A 125 2.16 -3.42 -4.43
C PHE A 125 2.44 -3.88 -5.86
N TRP A 126 3.18 -4.98 -6.03
CA TRP A 126 3.41 -5.61 -7.33
C TRP A 126 2.10 -6.12 -7.95
N ARG A 127 1.19 -6.69 -7.14
CA ARG A 127 -0.13 -7.15 -7.58
C ARG A 127 -0.98 -6.01 -8.11
N VAL A 128 -1.13 -4.93 -7.32
CA VAL A 128 -1.94 -3.76 -7.74
C VAL A 128 -1.29 -3.04 -8.93
N ARG A 129 0.05 -3.05 -9.04
CA ARG A 129 0.76 -2.56 -10.22
C ARG A 129 0.43 -3.35 -11.48
N ALA A 130 0.39 -4.68 -11.39
CA ALA A 130 0.06 -5.53 -12.53
C ALA A 130 -1.37 -5.26 -13.03
N ASN A 131 -2.34 -5.19 -12.10
CA ASN A 131 -3.73 -4.84 -12.41
C ASN A 131 -3.83 -3.44 -13.05
N ALA A 132 -3.12 -2.45 -12.52
CA ALA A 132 -3.11 -1.10 -13.08
C ALA A 132 -2.58 -1.03 -14.51
N GLY A 133 -1.66 -1.92 -14.91
CA GLY A 133 -1.19 -2.02 -16.29
C GLY A 133 -2.26 -2.53 -17.26
N ILE A 134 -3.22 -3.33 -16.77
CA ILE A 134 -4.37 -3.78 -17.55
C ILE A 134 -5.42 -2.65 -17.63
N PHE A 135 -5.61 -1.92 -16.53
CA PHE A 135 -6.56 -0.81 -16.46
C PHE A 135 -6.19 0.38 -17.35
N ASP A 136 -4.92 0.78 -17.33
CA ASP A 136 -4.37 1.82 -18.18
C ASP A 136 -2.84 1.72 -18.21
N ALA A 137 -2.31 1.23 -19.33
CA ALA A 137 -0.87 1.15 -19.56
C ALA A 137 -0.22 2.52 -19.82
N SER A 138 -0.97 3.50 -20.33
CA SER A 138 -0.45 4.80 -20.79
C SER A 138 0.01 5.70 -19.65
N VAL A 139 -0.62 5.58 -18.49
CA VAL A 139 -0.27 6.35 -17.28
C VAL A 139 0.77 5.65 -16.39
N GLN A 140 1.26 4.47 -16.80
CA GLN A 140 2.28 3.76 -16.03
C GLN A 140 3.67 4.33 -16.31
N PRO A 141 4.35 4.92 -15.31
CA PRO A 141 5.61 5.61 -15.56
C PRO A 141 6.79 4.67 -15.84
N MET A 142 6.66 3.38 -15.50
CA MET A 142 7.77 2.41 -15.49
C MET A 142 7.27 0.99 -15.75
N ARG A 143 8.18 0.10 -16.17
CA ARG A 143 7.91 -1.34 -16.33
C ARG A 143 7.56 -2.01 -15.00
N PRO A 144 6.78 -3.12 -14.99
CA PRO A 144 6.29 -3.76 -13.76
C PRO A 144 7.38 -4.20 -12.76
N GLY A 145 8.56 -4.61 -13.24
CA GLY A 145 9.67 -5.04 -12.37
C GLY A 145 10.16 -3.95 -11.39
N TRP A 146 9.96 -2.67 -11.74
CA TRP A 146 10.30 -1.56 -10.86
C TRP A 146 9.42 -1.46 -9.61
N ALA A 147 8.24 -2.10 -9.58
CA ALA A 147 7.43 -2.17 -8.38
C ALA A 147 8.08 -2.97 -7.24
N ILE A 148 9.07 -3.82 -7.57
CA ILE A 148 9.90 -4.54 -6.60
C ILE A 148 11.25 -3.83 -6.48
N GLY A 149 11.98 -3.70 -7.61
CA GLY A 149 13.35 -3.17 -7.61
C GLY A 149 13.47 -1.73 -7.13
N GLY A 150 12.40 -0.92 -7.24
CA GLY A 150 12.38 0.45 -6.75
C GLY A 150 12.62 0.57 -5.24
N TRP A 151 12.24 -0.43 -4.44
CA TRP A 151 12.39 -0.39 -2.98
C TRP A 151 13.83 -0.65 -2.49
N PHE A 152 14.65 -1.29 -3.30
CA PHE A 152 16.00 -1.71 -2.91
C PHE A 152 17.11 -0.74 -3.38
N MET A 153 16.73 0.33 -4.08
CA MET A 153 17.67 1.35 -4.55
C MET A 153 17.86 2.40 -3.45
N PRO A 154 19.09 2.65 -2.94
CA PRO A 154 19.29 3.54 -1.78
C PRO A 154 18.80 4.97 -2.01
N VAL A 155 19.09 5.51 -3.19
CA VAL A 155 18.75 6.89 -3.57
C VAL A 155 17.42 6.89 -4.33
N ALA A 156 17.29 6.02 -5.33
CA ALA A 156 16.09 5.98 -6.15
C ALA A 156 14.84 5.49 -5.39
N GLY A 157 15.01 4.72 -4.32
CA GLY A 157 13.92 4.21 -3.50
C GLY A 157 13.16 5.28 -2.71
N LEU A 158 13.70 6.49 -2.58
CA LEU A 158 12.99 7.62 -1.95
C LEU A 158 11.96 8.29 -2.87
N TRP A 159 11.98 7.99 -4.17
CA TRP A 159 11.04 8.60 -5.14
C TRP A 159 10.39 7.62 -6.11
N LEU A 160 11.04 6.50 -6.45
CA LEU A 160 10.48 5.54 -7.40
C LEU A 160 9.18 4.91 -6.91
N PRO A 161 9.06 4.40 -5.66
CA PRO A 161 7.82 3.76 -5.25
C PRO A 161 6.65 4.75 -5.19
N ARG A 162 6.87 6.00 -4.79
CA ARG A 162 5.87 7.08 -4.91
C ARG A 162 5.43 7.28 -6.35
N ARG A 163 6.38 7.43 -7.28
CA ARG A 163 6.07 7.68 -8.69
C ARG A 163 5.22 6.54 -9.26
N ILE A 164 5.59 5.30 -8.95
CA ILE A 164 4.84 4.10 -9.33
C ILE A 164 3.45 4.11 -8.69
N ALA A 165 3.34 4.38 -7.38
CA ALA A 165 2.07 4.45 -6.67
C ALA A 165 1.12 5.50 -7.27
N GLY A 166 1.63 6.67 -7.67
CA GLY A 166 0.84 7.71 -8.33
C GLY A 166 0.26 7.24 -9.68
N GLY A 167 1.05 6.53 -10.50
CA GLY A 167 0.56 5.94 -11.76
C GLY A 167 -0.48 4.83 -11.53
N ILE A 168 -0.28 4.00 -10.50
CA ILE A 168 -1.25 2.98 -10.08
C ILE A 168 -2.56 3.65 -9.61
N TRP A 169 -2.45 4.71 -8.83
CA TRP A 169 -3.59 5.47 -8.30
C TRP A 169 -4.43 6.07 -9.41
N VAL A 170 -3.81 6.76 -10.38
CA VAL A 170 -4.50 7.31 -11.55
C VAL A 170 -5.15 6.21 -12.38
N ALA A 171 -4.43 5.13 -12.67
CA ALA A 171 -4.98 4.00 -13.42
C ALA A 171 -6.11 3.25 -12.69
N SER A 172 -6.21 3.40 -11.37
CA SER A 172 -7.25 2.75 -10.56
C SER A 172 -8.45 3.68 -10.31
N ALA A 173 -8.34 4.96 -10.67
CA ALA A 173 -9.40 5.96 -10.53
C ALA A 173 -10.74 5.52 -11.16
N PRO A 174 -11.88 5.87 -10.55
CA PRO A 174 -13.19 5.73 -11.19
C PRO A 174 -13.26 6.53 -12.49
N THR A 175 -13.84 5.95 -13.54
CA THR A 175 -14.18 6.66 -14.78
C THR A 175 -15.49 7.43 -14.60
N HIS A 176 -15.65 8.54 -15.32
CA HIS A 176 -16.96 9.18 -15.43
C HIS A 176 -17.96 8.25 -16.14
N THR A 177 -19.26 8.49 -15.97
CA THR A 177 -20.33 7.71 -16.62
C THR A 177 -20.32 7.83 -18.15
N ASP A 178 -19.65 8.84 -18.69
CA ASP A 178 -19.42 9.07 -20.12
C ASP A 178 -18.11 8.42 -20.63
N GLY A 179 -17.39 7.68 -19.78
CA GLY A 179 -16.12 7.03 -20.10
C GLY A 179 -14.89 7.96 -20.05
N THR A 180 -15.05 9.22 -19.66
CA THR A 180 -13.90 10.14 -19.50
C THR A 180 -13.16 9.92 -18.18
N TRP A 181 -11.87 10.30 -18.16
CA TRP A 181 -11.01 10.13 -16.99
C TRP A 181 -11.33 11.17 -15.92
N ARG A 182 -11.57 10.72 -14.68
CA ARG A 182 -11.71 11.64 -13.55
C ARG A 182 -10.34 12.05 -13.03
N ASN A 183 -10.14 13.35 -12.82
CA ASN A 183 -8.94 13.83 -12.14
C ASN A 183 -9.05 13.46 -10.65
N VAL A 184 -8.18 12.58 -10.16
CA VAL A 184 -8.21 12.10 -8.77
C VAL A 184 -7.07 12.74 -7.97
N SER A 185 -7.43 13.24 -6.80
CA SER A 185 -6.48 13.82 -5.86
C SER A 185 -5.38 12.81 -5.50
N GLN A 186 -4.13 13.26 -5.57
CA GLN A 186 -2.94 12.50 -5.16
C GLN A 186 -2.65 12.63 -3.65
N VAL A 187 -3.52 13.32 -2.90
CA VAL A 187 -3.31 13.58 -1.47
C VAL A 187 -3.08 12.30 -0.66
N PRO A 188 -3.85 11.19 -0.81
CA PRO A 188 -3.59 9.98 -0.04
C PRO A 188 -2.22 9.37 -0.32
N VAL A 189 -1.79 9.35 -1.59
CA VAL A 189 -0.46 8.87 -2.00
C VAL A 189 0.64 9.74 -1.40
N ASN A 190 0.47 11.07 -1.43
CA ASN A 190 1.45 12.02 -0.93
C ASN A 190 1.56 12.01 0.60
N LEU A 191 0.44 11.88 1.31
CA LEU A 191 0.43 11.81 2.78
C LEU A 191 1.11 10.54 3.28
N TRP A 192 0.73 9.38 2.71
CA TRP A 192 1.39 8.12 3.03
C TRP A 192 2.89 8.18 2.74
N TRP A 193 3.28 8.59 1.53
CA TRP A 193 4.68 8.60 1.16
C TRP A 193 5.50 9.59 1.97
N GLY A 194 4.96 10.80 2.18
CA GLY A 194 5.60 11.85 2.97
C GLY A 194 5.81 11.40 4.41
N ALA A 195 4.77 10.85 5.05
CA ALA A 195 4.88 10.32 6.41
C ALA A 195 5.91 9.19 6.51
N TRP A 196 5.91 8.25 5.57
CA TRP A 196 6.89 7.15 5.55
C TRP A 196 8.33 7.62 5.33
N VAL A 197 8.56 8.59 4.44
CA VAL A 197 9.91 9.15 4.24
C VAL A 197 10.37 9.90 5.49
N VAL A 198 9.48 10.66 6.13
CA VAL A 198 9.80 11.38 7.38
C VAL A 198 10.11 10.39 8.51
N SER A 199 9.28 9.36 8.73
CA SER A 199 9.54 8.33 9.75
C SER A 199 10.86 7.61 9.48
N LEU A 200 11.12 7.23 8.24
CA LEU A 200 12.36 6.54 7.84
C LEU A 200 13.62 7.39 8.08
N LEU A 201 13.60 8.66 7.69
CA LEU A 201 14.76 9.55 7.85
C LEU A 201 14.99 9.90 9.32
N PHE A 202 13.91 10.20 10.05
CA PHE A 202 13.99 10.55 11.45
C PHE A 202 14.38 9.35 12.31
N GLY A 203 13.83 8.16 12.07
CA GLY A 203 14.20 6.94 12.78
C GLY A 203 15.66 6.55 12.57
N ARG A 204 16.20 6.71 11.34
CA ARG A 204 17.65 6.54 11.10
C ARG A 204 18.52 7.56 11.81
N TYR A 205 18.00 8.77 12.03
CA TYR A 205 18.69 9.78 12.81
C TYR A 205 18.64 9.44 14.30
N ALA A 206 17.47 9.16 14.85
CA ALA A 206 17.25 8.82 16.26
C ALA A 206 18.02 7.57 16.68
N SER A 207 17.96 6.49 15.90
CA SER A 207 18.73 5.26 16.16
C SER A 207 20.24 5.52 16.17
N ARG A 208 20.76 6.35 15.26
CA ARG A 208 22.19 6.71 15.29
C ARG A 208 22.59 7.57 16.48
N GLN A 209 21.68 8.40 17.01
CA GLN A 209 21.95 9.15 18.24
C GLN A 209 21.94 8.20 19.44
N TYR A 210 20.99 7.27 19.47
CA TYR A 210 20.89 6.24 20.50
C TYR A 210 22.14 5.36 20.55
N ASP A 211 22.59 4.84 19.41
CA ASP A 211 23.79 3.98 19.32
C ASP A 211 25.09 4.69 19.75
N ARG A 212 25.12 6.02 19.75
CA ARG A 212 26.28 6.84 20.14
C ARG A 212 26.19 7.39 21.55
N ALA A 213 25.06 7.25 22.22
CA ALA A 213 24.84 7.79 23.54
C ALA A 213 25.56 6.93 24.58
N GLU A 214 26.49 7.51 25.32
CA GLU A 214 27.26 6.80 26.35
C GLU A 214 26.92 7.31 27.76
N MET A 215 26.53 8.58 27.87
CA MET A 215 26.20 9.21 29.15
C MET A 215 24.70 9.06 29.48
N PRO A 216 24.31 8.95 30.77
CA PRO A 216 22.90 8.78 31.17
C PRO A 216 21.96 9.82 30.56
N GLN A 217 22.37 11.09 30.56
CA GLN A 217 21.57 12.18 30.00
C GLN A 217 21.45 12.11 28.47
N GLU A 218 22.51 11.63 27.79
CA GLU A 218 22.50 11.41 26.34
C GLU A 218 21.53 10.28 25.98
N ILE A 219 21.55 9.18 26.73
CA ILE A 219 20.64 8.04 26.53
C ILE A 219 19.19 8.48 26.79
N ALA A 220 18.92 9.24 27.86
CA ALA A 220 17.58 9.75 28.14
C ALA A 220 17.05 10.68 27.02
N ASN A 221 17.93 11.52 26.46
CA ASN A 221 17.60 12.38 25.32
C ASN A 221 17.37 11.55 24.05
N ALA A 222 18.20 10.54 23.79
CA ALA A 222 18.05 9.66 22.65
C ALA A 222 16.78 8.81 22.73
N ALA A 223 16.43 8.27 23.91
CA ALA A 223 15.16 7.59 24.15
C ALA A 223 13.95 8.51 23.87
N SER A 224 14.06 9.80 24.23
CA SER A 224 13.02 10.79 23.88
C SER A 224 12.89 11.00 22.37
N GLN A 225 14.00 10.93 21.63
CA GLN A 225 13.97 10.98 20.16
C GLN A 225 13.38 9.70 19.57
N MET A 226 13.64 8.53 20.17
CA MET A 226 13.04 7.26 19.76
C MET A 226 11.52 7.27 19.92
N VAL A 227 10.98 7.80 21.03
CA VAL A 227 9.53 8.03 21.17
C VAL A 227 8.96 8.84 20.01
N VAL A 228 9.62 9.93 19.61
CA VAL A 228 9.18 10.74 18.47
C VAL A 228 9.25 9.95 17.17
N SER A 229 10.28 9.11 16.99
CA SER A 229 10.42 8.23 15.84
C SER A 229 9.27 7.23 15.74
N ASP A 230 8.93 6.56 16.83
CA ASP A 230 7.86 5.57 16.84
C ASP A 230 6.48 6.22 16.60
N LEU A 231 6.23 7.41 17.14
CA LEU A 231 5.01 8.16 16.84
C LEU A 231 4.90 8.56 15.36
N LEU A 232 6.02 8.91 14.73
CA LEU A 232 6.06 9.18 13.29
C LEU A 232 5.81 7.90 12.49
N ASP A 233 6.35 6.75 12.92
CA ASP A 233 6.12 5.49 12.23
C ASP A 233 4.68 4.99 12.36
N ILE A 234 4.07 5.09 13.55
CA ILE A 234 2.63 4.86 13.77
C ILE A 234 1.80 5.73 12.82
N THR A 235 2.16 7.02 12.70
CA THR A 235 1.47 7.95 11.78
C THR A 235 1.61 7.51 10.33
N ALA A 236 2.81 7.08 9.91
CA ALA A 236 3.06 6.55 8.58
C ALA A 236 2.27 5.25 8.32
N ALA A 237 2.19 4.35 9.31
CA ALA A 237 1.42 3.11 9.24
C ALA A 237 -0.08 3.38 9.09
N VAL A 238 -0.64 4.36 9.79
CA VAL A 238 -2.05 4.77 9.63
C VAL A 238 -2.31 5.25 8.20
N PHE A 239 -1.46 6.13 7.66
CA PHE A 239 -1.62 6.57 6.26
C PHE A 239 -1.41 5.42 5.26
N ALA A 240 -0.52 4.48 5.54
CA ALA A 240 -0.33 3.29 4.73
C ALA A 240 -1.60 2.42 4.70
N VAL A 241 -2.25 2.20 5.85
CA VAL A 241 -3.53 1.48 5.93
C VAL A 241 -4.59 2.18 5.09
N LEU A 242 -4.72 3.50 5.20
CA LEU A 242 -5.69 4.27 4.42
C LEU A 242 -5.41 4.14 2.91
N PHE A 243 -4.15 4.28 2.51
CA PHE A 243 -3.73 4.12 1.11
C PHE A 243 -4.02 2.71 0.57
N VAL A 244 -3.65 1.67 1.31
CA VAL A 244 -3.85 0.26 0.91
C VAL A 244 -5.33 -0.05 0.75
N ARG A 245 -6.17 0.35 1.72
CA ARG A 245 -7.61 0.11 1.70
C ARG A 245 -8.28 0.83 0.55
N GLU A 246 -7.98 2.11 0.37
CA GLU A 246 -8.61 2.92 -0.67
C GLU A 246 -8.19 2.48 -2.07
N LEU A 247 -6.90 2.22 -2.28
CA LEU A 247 -6.43 1.73 -3.58
C LEU A 247 -7.02 0.35 -3.91
N THR A 248 -7.10 -0.55 -2.93
CA THR A 248 -7.70 -1.88 -3.11
C THR A 248 -9.19 -1.76 -3.46
N ARG A 249 -9.93 -0.88 -2.77
CA ARG A 249 -11.34 -0.58 -3.08
C ARG A 249 -11.51 -0.07 -4.51
N MET A 250 -10.70 0.91 -4.90
CA MET A 250 -10.70 1.49 -6.25
C MET A 250 -10.47 0.42 -7.33
N GLN A 251 -9.50 -0.48 -7.14
CA GLN A 251 -9.26 -1.58 -8.08
C GLN A 251 -10.41 -2.59 -8.14
N GLY A 252 -11.05 -2.89 -7.00
CA GLY A 252 -12.22 -3.76 -6.94
C GLY A 252 -13.41 -3.19 -7.72
N GLU A 253 -13.72 -1.91 -7.51
CA GLU A 253 -14.77 -1.20 -8.23
C GLU A 253 -14.50 -1.15 -9.74
N ARG A 254 -13.26 -0.84 -10.10
CA ARG A 254 -12.85 -0.80 -11.52
C ARG A 254 -12.90 -2.16 -12.19
N ALA A 255 -12.52 -3.23 -11.48
CA ALA A 255 -12.63 -4.59 -11.99
C ALA A 255 -14.10 -5.04 -12.20
N ALA A 256 -15.03 -4.55 -11.36
CA ALA A 256 -16.45 -4.86 -11.47
C ALA A 256 -17.14 -4.21 -12.68
N LEU A 257 -16.68 -3.03 -13.12
CA LEU A 257 -17.19 -2.34 -14.30
C LEU A 257 -16.82 -3.02 -15.64
N GLY A 258 -15.82 -3.91 -15.62
CA GLY A 258 -15.28 -4.56 -16.81
C GLY A 258 -14.43 -3.63 -17.69
N MET A 259 -13.66 -4.19 -18.62
CA MET A 259 -12.92 -3.42 -19.63
C MET A 259 -13.91 -3.04 -20.71
N TYR A 260 -14.58 -1.89 -20.56
CA TYR A 260 -15.07 -1.21 -21.74
C TYR A 260 -13.84 -0.76 -22.54
N PRO A 261 -13.74 -1.09 -23.83
CA PRO A 261 -12.72 -0.47 -24.66
C PRO A 261 -13.00 1.03 -24.67
N LEU A 262 -12.18 1.82 -23.97
CA LEU A 262 -12.18 3.28 -24.09
C LEU A 262 -11.61 3.75 -25.44
N SER A 263 -11.41 2.83 -26.40
CA SER A 263 -11.02 3.10 -27.76
C SER A 263 -12.24 3.11 -28.68
N ALA A 264 -12.92 4.24 -28.71
CA ALA A 264 -13.48 4.81 -29.93
C ALA A 264 -13.76 6.30 -29.64
N ARG A 265 -12.70 7.11 -29.62
CA ARG A 265 -12.90 8.52 -29.96
C ARG A 265 -13.38 8.54 -31.43
N PRO A 266 -14.52 9.18 -31.74
CA PRO A 266 -14.90 9.43 -33.13
C PRO A 266 -13.88 10.33 -33.83
#